data_AF-A0A3A0CNW1-F1
#
_entry.id   AF-A0A3A0CNW1-F1
#
_cell.length_a   1.000
_cell.length_b   1.000
_cell.length_c   1.000
_cell.angle_alpha   90.00
_cell.angle_beta   90.00
_cell.angle_gamma   90.00
#
_symmetry.space_group_name_H-M   'P 1'
#
loop_
_entity.id
_entity.type
_entity.pdbx_description
1 polymer ?
#
loop_
_entity_poly.entity_id
_entity_poly.type
_entity_poly.pdbx_seq_one_letter_code
_entity_poly.pdbx_strand_id
1 'polypeptide(L)'
;MIPERKDPRRIDEKLLEQYDAGLSKWARARRKRAGQANVHYIRHGRFFVLIASRGEHRFFLNEPNHKDVRRDAIRFGGYSIGYRRGVDRQWHPSVRIHPEEYRRQKAYLLDIACHRSVENLMAEFRGLRFEGYAPVRRQLLNLLRAVNRLRTAADFEPVPVSALRLRRRVVRPFDEPPGLAEVDTEIGLEVGQSGT
;
A
#
# COMPACT_ATOMS: atom_id res chain seq x y z
N MET A 1 13.85 -1.08 -6.15
CA MET A 1 14.13 0.01 -5.17
C MET A 1 15.14 0.95 -5.80
N ILE A 2 15.03 2.26 -5.55
CA ILE A 2 15.99 3.27 -6.02
C ILE A 2 17.21 3.23 -5.09
N PRO A 3 18.44 3.07 -5.63
CA PRO A 3 19.66 3.12 -4.82
C PRO A 3 19.82 4.45 -4.08
N GLU A 4 20.43 4.42 -2.89
CA GLU A 4 20.57 5.61 -2.04
C GLU A 4 21.32 6.76 -2.72
N ARG A 5 22.40 6.43 -3.44
CA ARG A 5 23.23 7.38 -4.20
C ARG A 5 22.51 8.08 -5.35
N LYS A 6 21.29 7.65 -5.72
CA LYS A 6 20.52 8.24 -6.81
C LYS A 6 19.43 9.15 -6.25
N ASP A 7 19.28 10.32 -6.87
CA ASP A 7 18.13 11.18 -6.67
C ASP A 7 16.86 10.48 -7.20
N PRO A 8 15.85 10.22 -6.34
CA PRO A 8 14.59 9.65 -6.78
C PRO A 8 13.89 10.43 -7.90
N ARG A 9 13.95 11.77 -7.91
CA ARG A 9 13.24 12.59 -8.90
C ARG A 9 13.77 12.39 -10.31
N ARG A 10 15.10 12.38 -10.46
CA ARG A 10 15.76 12.05 -11.75
C ARG A 10 15.42 10.66 -12.24
N ILE A 11 15.22 9.71 -11.34
CA ILE A 11 14.80 8.35 -11.69
C ILE A 11 13.33 8.34 -12.11
N ASP A 12 12.47 9.13 -11.47
CA ASP A 12 11.08 9.29 -11.89
C ASP A 12 11.01 9.79 -13.33
N GLU A 13 11.67 10.91 -13.63
CA GLU A 13 11.72 11.51 -14.97
C GLU A 13 12.17 10.49 -16.01
N LYS A 14 13.29 9.82 -15.74
CA LYS A 14 13.82 8.78 -16.62
C LYS A 14 12.81 7.66 -16.86
N LEU A 15 12.16 7.14 -15.82
CA LEU A 15 11.21 6.02 -15.95
C LEU A 15 9.91 6.45 -16.63
N LEU A 16 9.44 7.68 -16.38
CA LEU A 16 8.26 8.24 -17.02
C LEU A 16 8.47 8.40 -18.52
N GLU A 17 9.63 8.91 -18.93
CA GLU A 17 10.01 9.09 -20.33
C GLU A 17 10.28 7.74 -21.00
N GLN A 18 11.13 6.90 -20.40
CA GLN A 18 11.53 5.61 -20.98
C GLN A 18 10.34 4.68 -21.25
N TYR A 19 9.31 4.71 -20.40
CA TYR A 19 8.18 3.79 -20.48
C TYR A 19 6.85 4.46 -20.80
N ASP A 20 6.84 5.73 -21.23
CA ASP A 20 5.63 6.49 -21.53
C ASP A 20 4.58 6.46 -20.39
N ALA A 21 5.02 6.38 -19.13
CA ALA A 21 4.10 6.21 -18.00
C ALA A 21 3.34 7.51 -17.66
N GLY A 22 3.82 8.65 -18.16
CA GLY A 22 3.20 9.96 -18.03
C GLY A 22 2.04 10.24 -19.01
N LEU A 23 1.66 9.29 -19.86
CA LEU A 23 0.63 9.52 -20.88
C LEU A 23 -0.74 9.93 -20.31
N SER A 24 -1.45 10.79 -21.04
CA SER A 24 -2.81 11.19 -20.67
C SER A 24 -3.78 10.01 -20.68
N LYS A 25 -4.90 10.14 -19.95
CA LYS A 25 -6.00 9.16 -19.94
C LYS A 25 -6.43 8.77 -21.36
N TRP A 26 -6.56 9.75 -22.26
CA TRP A 26 -6.99 9.54 -23.64
C TRP A 26 -5.94 8.83 -24.49
N ALA A 27 -4.66 9.17 -24.31
CA ALA A 27 -3.57 8.46 -24.97
C ALA A 27 -3.54 6.98 -24.55
N ARG A 28 -3.67 6.69 -23.25
CA ARG A 28 -3.74 5.30 -22.75
C ARG A 28 -4.93 4.53 -23.32
N ALA A 29 -6.09 5.19 -23.44
CA ALA A 29 -7.29 4.58 -24.01
C ALA A 29 -7.10 4.21 -25.49
N ARG A 30 -6.47 5.09 -26.28
CA ARG A 30 -6.13 4.80 -27.69
C ARG A 30 -5.13 3.64 -27.80
N ARG A 31 -4.05 3.64 -27.00
CA ARG A 31 -3.09 2.52 -26.95
C ARG A 31 -3.75 1.19 -26.68
N LYS A 32 -4.64 1.14 -25.68
CA LYS A 32 -5.37 -0.08 -25.32
C LYS A 32 -6.22 -0.60 -26.48
N ARG A 33 -6.88 0.27 -27.26
CA ARG A 33 -7.66 -0.13 -28.44
C ARG A 33 -6.76 -0.66 -29.57
N ALA A 34 -5.56 -0.12 -29.71
CA ALA A 34 -4.56 -0.55 -30.68
C ALA A 34 -3.77 -1.79 -30.22
N GLY A 35 -4.14 -2.45 -29.12
CA GLY A 35 -3.43 -3.63 -28.60
C GLY A 35 -2.09 -3.34 -27.92
N GLN A 36 -1.75 -2.06 -27.72
CA GLN A 36 -0.52 -1.64 -27.06
C GLN A 36 -0.68 -1.65 -25.54
N ALA A 37 0.40 -1.99 -24.82
CA ALA A 37 0.37 -1.94 -23.37
C ALA A 37 0.44 -0.51 -22.84
N ASN A 38 -0.14 -0.32 -21.66
CA ASN A 38 0.04 0.88 -20.85
C ASN A 38 0.89 0.53 -19.64
N VAL A 39 1.91 1.36 -19.36
CA VAL A 39 2.73 1.26 -18.16
C VAL A 39 2.30 2.32 -17.17
N HIS A 40 2.17 1.92 -15.91
CA HIS A 40 1.94 2.81 -14.78
C HIS A 40 3.16 2.80 -13.88
N TYR A 41 3.55 3.99 -13.43
CA TYR A 41 4.62 4.20 -12.47
C TYR A 41 4.04 4.70 -11.16
N ILE A 42 4.39 4.06 -10.04
CA ILE A 42 4.00 4.49 -8.69
C ILE A 42 5.24 4.42 -7.80
N ARG A 43 5.54 5.50 -7.07
CA ARG A 43 6.66 5.59 -6.13
C ARG A 43 6.21 5.98 -4.72
N HIS A 44 6.82 5.37 -3.72
CA HIS A 44 6.74 5.77 -2.32
C HIS A 44 8.16 5.85 -1.74
N GLY A 45 8.65 7.07 -1.48
CA GLY A 45 10.04 7.29 -1.08
C GLY A 45 10.99 6.76 -2.15
N ARG A 46 11.77 5.72 -1.83
CA ARG A 46 12.68 5.01 -2.75
C ARG A 46 12.13 3.68 -3.29
N PHE A 47 10.98 3.23 -2.80
CA PHE A 47 10.30 2.06 -3.35
C PHE A 47 9.45 2.50 -4.55
N PHE A 48 9.48 1.74 -5.65
CA PHE A 48 8.65 2.00 -6.81
C PHE A 48 8.21 0.71 -7.47
N VAL A 49 7.14 0.80 -8.25
CA VAL A 49 6.63 -0.26 -9.10
C VAL A 49 6.33 0.28 -10.50
N LEU A 50 6.66 -0.53 -11.50
CA LEU A 50 6.15 -0.40 -12.86
C LEU A 50 5.11 -1.49 -13.07
N ILE A 51 3.92 -1.12 -13.50
CA ILE A 51 2.82 -2.05 -13.75
C ILE A 51 2.40 -1.88 -15.19
N ALA A 52 2.62 -2.91 -16.00
CA ALA A 52 2.21 -2.92 -17.40
C ALA A 52 0.94 -3.76 -17.60
N SER A 53 0.01 -3.27 -18.42
CA SER A 53 -1.05 -4.11 -18.96
C SER A 53 -0.47 -5.08 -20.00
N ARG A 54 -1.23 -6.12 -20.38
CA ARG A 54 -0.86 -6.92 -21.56
C ARG A 54 -0.94 -6.06 -22.82
N GLY A 55 -0.01 -6.29 -23.76
CA GLY A 55 0.06 -5.62 -25.06
C GLY A 55 1.50 -5.42 -25.50
N GLU A 56 1.69 -4.88 -26.70
CA GLU A 56 3.02 -4.54 -27.22
C GLU A 56 3.57 -3.30 -26.51
N HIS A 57 4.78 -3.40 -25.95
CA HIS A 57 5.52 -2.28 -25.37
C HIS A 57 6.98 -2.65 -25.09
N ARG A 58 7.88 -1.68 -25.19
CA ARG A 58 9.32 -1.86 -24.89
C ARG A 58 9.61 -2.29 -23.45
N PHE A 59 8.65 -2.12 -22.55
CA PHE A 59 8.73 -2.62 -21.16
C PHE A 59 9.03 -4.12 -21.11
N PHE A 60 8.35 -4.93 -21.93
CA PHE A 60 8.53 -6.38 -21.92
C PHE A 60 9.85 -6.83 -22.53
N LEU A 61 10.49 -5.99 -23.35
CA LEU A 61 11.81 -6.23 -23.91
C LEU A 61 12.92 -5.83 -22.93
N ASN A 62 12.78 -4.64 -22.32
CA ASN A 62 13.81 -4.06 -21.47
C ASN A 62 13.81 -4.61 -20.04
N GLU A 63 12.67 -5.14 -19.57
CA GLU A 63 12.49 -5.68 -18.22
C GLU A 63 12.10 -7.17 -18.30
N PRO A 64 13.06 -8.08 -18.60
CA PRO A 64 12.77 -9.50 -18.79
C PRO A 64 12.32 -10.19 -17.48
N ASN A 65 12.71 -9.66 -16.32
CA ASN A 65 12.40 -10.23 -15.01
C ASN A 65 11.08 -9.68 -14.41
N HIS A 66 10.13 -9.29 -15.25
CA HIS A 66 8.82 -8.86 -14.80
C HIS A 66 8.03 -10.04 -14.20
N LYS A 67 7.15 -9.74 -13.24
CA LYS A 67 6.32 -10.74 -12.56
C LYS A 67 4.84 -10.48 -12.82
N ASP A 68 4.06 -11.55 -12.85
CA ASP A 68 2.62 -11.46 -12.97
C ASP A 68 2.01 -11.23 -11.58
N VAL A 69 1.47 -10.04 -11.32
CA VAL A 69 0.84 -9.65 -10.03
C VAL A 69 -0.33 -10.56 -9.61
N ARG A 70 -0.88 -11.35 -10.53
CA ARG A 70 -1.92 -12.36 -10.24
C ARG A 70 -1.34 -13.60 -9.56
N ARG A 71 -0.06 -13.88 -9.79
CA ARG A 71 0.71 -15.01 -9.21
C ARG A 71 1.63 -14.53 -8.10
N ASP A 72 2.42 -13.50 -8.39
CA ASP A 72 3.46 -12.94 -7.54
C ASP A 72 3.04 -11.55 -7.04
N ALA A 73 2.45 -11.52 -5.84
CA ALA A 73 1.99 -10.27 -5.25
C ALA A 73 3.15 -9.31 -4.89
N ILE A 74 2.88 -8.01 -4.95
CA ILE A 74 3.83 -6.96 -4.55
C ILE A 74 3.95 -6.98 -3.01
N ARG A 75 5.16 -7.13 -2.51
CA ARG A 75 5.47 -7.02 -1.07
C ARG A 75 5.80 -5.56 -0.74
N PHE A 76 5.03 -4.95 0.16
CA PHE A 76 5.27 -3.57 0.60
C PHE A 76 4.66 -3.33 1.98
N GLY A 77 5.41 -2.72 2.91
CA GLY A 77 4.90 -2.30 4.22
C GLY A 77 4.26 -3.41 5.07
N GLY A 78 4.77 -4.64 4.99
CA GLY A 78 4.18 -5.80 5.68
C GLY A 78 2.93 -6.38 4.99
N TYR A 79 2.52 -5.81 3.85
CA TYR A 79 1.43 -6.31 3.01
C TYR A 79 1.93 -7.15 1.84
N SER A 80 1.01 -7.96 1.33
CA SER A 80 1.04 -8.60 0.03
C SER A 80 -0.12 -8.05 -0.81
N ILE A 81 0.20 -7.37 -1.91
CA ILE A 81 -0.75 -6.68 -2.79
C ILE A 81 -0.80 -7.44 -4.12
N GLY A 82 -1.85 -8.22 -4.33
CA GLY A 82 -2.06 -8.98 -5.56
C GLY A 82 -3.26 -8.49 -6.36
N TYR A 83 -3.52 -9.15 -7.49
CA TYR A 83 -4.73 -8.93 -8.29
C TYR A 83 -5.51 -10.24 -8.40
N ARG A 84 -6.73 -10.30 -7.88
CA ARG A 84 -7.50 -11.56 -7.74
C ARG A 84 -8.95 -11.37 -8.15
N ARG A 85 -9.60 -12.46 -8.56
CA ARG A 85 -11.05 -12.46 -8.82
C ARG A 85 -11.83 -12.36 -7.52
N GLY A 86 -12.74 -11.40 -7.45
CA GLY A 86 -13.72 -11.25 -6.38
C GLY A 86 -14.86 -12.25 -6.51
N VAL A 87 -15.79 -12.17 -5.56
CA VAL A 87 -17.03 -12.99 -5.57
C VAL A 87 -17.89 -12.64 -6.79
N ASP A 88 -17.87 -11.36 -7.19
CA ASP A 88 -18.49 -10.83 -8.40
C ASP A 88 -17.80 -11.29 -9.71
N ARG A 89 -16.83 -12.20 -9.62
CA ARG A 89 -16.04 -12.75 -10.73
C ARG A 89 -15.16 -11.70 -11.44
N GLN A 90 -15.18 -10.44 -11.02
CA GLN A 90 -14.35 -9.36 -11.56
C GLN A 90 -12.98 -9.34 -10.89
N TRP A 91 -12.00 -8.72 -11.53
CA TRP A 91 -10.66 -8.64 -11.01
C TRP A 91 -10.45 -7.39 -10.16
N HIS A 92 -9.99 -7.60 -8.92
CA HIS A 92 -9.81 -6.56 -7.93
C HIS A 92 -8.41 -6.58 -7.33
N PRO A 93 -7.86 -5.41 -6.95
CA PRO A 93 -6.72 -5.36 -6.04
C PRO A 93 -7.05 -6.10 -4.74
N SER A 94 -6.19 -7.02 -4.34
CA SER A 94 -6.33 -7.84 -3.15
C SER A 94 -5.17 -7.58 -2.21
N VAL A 95 -5.40 -6.75 -1.19
CA VAL A 95 -4.42 -6.42 -0.16
C VAL A 95 -4.60 -7.36 1.03
N ARG A 96 -3.51 -8.02 1.44
CA ARG A 96 -3.45 -8.98 2.55
C ARG A 96 -2.26 -8.66 3.43
N ILE A 97 -2.30 -9.08 4.69
CA ILE A 97 -1.08 -9.16 5.52
C ILE A 97 -0.15 -10.18 4.87
N HIS A 98 1.12 -9.84 4.72
CA HIS A 98 2.12 -10.71 4.11
C HIS A 98 2.19 -12.06 4.85
N PRO A 99 2.36 -13.21 4.19
CA PRO A 99 2.30 -14.52 4.85
C PRO A 99 3.28 -14.69 6.02
N GLU A 100 4.53 -14.25 5.86
CA GLU A 100 5.53 -14.28 6.96
C GLU A 100 5.09 -13.42 8.15
N GLU A 101 4.60 -12.20 7.87
CA GLU A 101 4.14 -11.27 8.88
C GLU A 101 2.94 -11.84 9.64
N TYR A 102 1.96 -12.36 8.90
CA TYR A 102 0.78 -13.01 9.49
C TYR A 102 1.16 -14.20 10.36
N ARG A 103 2.09 -15.06 9.91
CA ARG A 103 2.57 -16.20 10.71
C ARG A 103 3.29 -15.74 11.97
N ARG A 104 4.13 -14.71 11.88
CA ARG A 104 4.83 -14.13 13.04
C ARG A 104 3.85 -13.59 14.07
N GLN A 105 2.89 -12.76 13.65
CA GLN A 105 1.86 -12.21 14.53
C GLN A 105 0.99 -13.33 15.14
N LYS A 106 0.66 -14.35 14.34
CA LYS A 106 -0.08 -15.52 14.82
C LYS A 106 0.68 -16.29 15.88
N ALA A 107 1.96 -16.60 15.64
CA ALA A 107 2.78 -17.34 16.60
C ALA A 107 2.87 -16.58 17.93
N TYR A 108 3.21 -15.29 17.86
CA TYR A 108 3.30 -14.42 19.04
C TYR A 108 1.99 -14.38 19.84
N LEU A 109 0.86 -14.05 19.20
CA LEU A 109 -0.41 -13.93 19.90
C LEU A 109 -0.93 -15.25 20.48
N LEU A 110 -0.63 -16.38 19.83
CA LEU A 110 -0.99 -17.70 20.38
C LEU A 110 -0.09 -18.09 21.56
N ASP A 111 1.19 -17.75 21.53
CA ASP A 111 2.13 -17.99 22.61
C ASP A 111 1.70 -17.26 23.89
N ILE A 112 1.27 -16.00 23.78
CA ILE A 112 0.82 -15.23 24.94
C ILE A 112 -0.65 -15.43 25.32
N ALA A 113 -1.43 -16.20 24.54
CA ALA A 113 -2.89 -16.26 24.64
C ALA A 113 -3.41 -16.68 26.02
N CYS A 114 -2.74 -17.64 26.67
CA CYS A 114 -3.13 -18.17 27.98
C CYS A 114 -2.26 -17.64 29.13
N HIS A 115 -1.30 -16.75 28.84
CA HIS A 115 -0.34 -16.22 29.81
C HIS A 115 -0.56 -14.73 30.13
N ARG A 116 -1.56 -14.11 29.50
CA ARG A 116 -1.84 -12.68 29.59
C ARG A 116 -3.33 -12.41 29.82
N SER A 117 -3.60 -11.27 30.43
CA SER A 117 -4.98 -10.80 30.64
C SER A 117 -5.66 -10.46 29.31
N VAL A 118 -6.99 -10.38 29.34
CA VAL A 118 -7.77 -9.97 28.16
C VAL A 118 -7.39 -8.55 27.72
N GLU A 119 -7.14 -7.64 28.67
CA GLU A 119 -6.76 -6.25 28.41
C GLU A 119 -5.42 -6.15 27.68
N ASN A 120 -4.42 -6.96 28.09
CA ASN A 120 -3.13 -7.01 27.40
C ASN A 120 -3.29 -7.51 25.96
N LEU A 121 -4.06 -8.58 25.75
CA LEU A 121 -4.32 -9.07 24.40
C LEU A 121 -5.09 -8.06 23.55
N MET A 122 -6.03 -7.32 24.13
CA MET A 122 -6.71 -6.23 23.44
C MET A 122 -5.73 -5.13 23.01
N ALA A 123 -4.77 -4.78 23.87
CA ALA A 123 -3.71 -3.82 23.52
C ALA A 123 -2.83 -4.32 22.36
N GLU A 124 -2.45 -5.60 22.38
CA GLU A 124 -1.68 -6.22 21.30
C GLU A 124 -2.43 -6.19 19.96
N PHE A 125 -3.72 -6.58 19.97
CA PHE A 125 -4.56 -6.51 18.76
C PHE A 125 -4.73 -5.08 18.24
N ARG A 126 -4.87 -4.10 19.13
CA ARG A 126 -4.95 -2.66 18.75
C ARG A 126 -3.63 -2.13 18.21
N GLY A 127 -2.50 -2.69 18.67
CA GLY A 127 -1.15 -2.37 18.22
C GLY A 127 -0.84 -2.84 16.81
N LEU A 128 -1.61 -3.79 16.25
CA LEU A 128 -1.47 -4.25 14.87
C LEU A 128 -1.73 -3.09 13.89
N ARG A 129 -0.67 -2.61 13.23
CA ARG A 129 -0.71 -1.47 12.30
C ARG A 129 -1.16 -1.86 10.89
N PHE A 130 -2.19 -2.70 10.77
CA PHE A 130 -2.76 -3.11 9.49
C PHE A 130 -4.06 -2.38 9.17
N GLU A 131 -4.12 -1.81 7.97
CA GLU A 131 -5.26 -1.06 7.47
C GLU A 131 -6.39 -2.01 7.02
N GLY A 132 -7.64 -1.62 7.30
CA GLY A 132 -8.83 -2.47 7.21
C GLY A 132 -9.31 -2.87 5.80
N TYR A 133 -8.43 -3.33 4.91
CA TYR A 133 -8.82 -3.95 3.63
C TYR A 133 -9.63 -5.23 3.86
N ALA A 134 -10.58 -5.54 2.97
CA ALA A 134 -11.48 -6.69 3.19
C ALA A 134 -10.76 -8.02 3.48
N PRO A 135 -9.68 -8.41 2.76
CA PRO A 135 -8.92 -9.61 3.11
C PRO A 135 -8.14 -9.49 4.42
N VAL A 136 -7.56 -8.32 4.73
CA VAL A 136 -6.87 -8.03 6.00
C VAL A 136 -7.82 -8.20 7.18
N ARG A 137 -9.03 -7.61 7.12
CA ARG A 137 -10.07 -7.77 8.14
C ARG A 137 -10.39 -9.24 8.42
N ARG A 138 -10.50 -10.05 7.35
CA ARG A 138 -10.73 -11.49 7.47
C ARG A 138 -9.56 -12.20 8.15
N GLN A 139 -8.32 -11.83 7.82
CA GLN A 139 -7.11 -12.36 8.46
C GLN A 139 -7.09 -12.02 9.96
N LEU A 140 -7.37 -10.77 10.34
CA LEU A 140 -7.43 -10.35 11.74
C LEU A 140 -8.54 -11.07 12.52
N LEU A 141 -9.73 -11.23 11.94
CA LEU A 141 -10.82 -12.00 12.55
C LEU A 141 -10.44 -13.48 12.75
N ASN A 142 -9.74 -14.08 11.79
CA ASN A 142 -9.26 -15.48 11.92
C ASN A 142 -8.21 -15.63 13.01
N LEU A 143 -7.36 -14.62 13.18
CA LEU A 143 -6.36 -14.57 14.25
C LEU A 143 -7.03 -14.47 15.63
N LEU A 144 -7.98 -13.54 15.79
CA LEU A 144 -8.78 -13.41 17.00
C LEU A 144 -9.51 -14.73 17.36
N ARG A 145 -10.14 -15.38 16.37
CA ARG A 145 -10.77 -16.69 16.59
C ARG A 145 -9.78 -17.74 17.05
N ALA A 146 -8.54 -17.74 16.53
CA ALA A 146 -7.52 -18.70 16.94
C ALA A 146 -7.09 -18.47 18.39
N VAL A 147 -6.89 -17.21 18.79
CA VAL A 147 -6.58 -16.84 20.18
C VAL A 147 -7.73 -17.22 21.12
N ASN A 148 -8.97 -16.86 20.78
CA ASN A 148 -10.12 -17.16 21.63
C ASN A 148 -10.38 -18.67 21.76
N ARG A 149 -10.07 -19.48 20.74
CA ARG A 149 -10.15 -20.94 20.88
C ARG A 149 -9.22 -21.47 21.96
N LEU A 150 -7.97 -20.98 22.05
CA LEU A 150 -7.05 -21.38 23.11
C LEU A 150 -7.53 -20.90 24.48
N ARG A 151 -8.01 -19.66 24.55
CA ARG A 151 -8.49 -19.06 25.80
C ARG A 151 -9.70 -19.78 26.36
N THR A 152 -10.72 -20.01 25.54
CA THR A 152 -11.93 -20.73 25.97
C THR A 152 -11.62 -22.17 26.36
N ALA A 153 -10.66 -22.84 25.71
CA ALA A 153 -10.24 -24.19 26.11
C ALA A 153 -9.48 -24.24 27.44
N ALA A 154 -8.95 -23.10 27.90
CA ALA A 154 -8.26 -22.93 29.18
C ALA A 154 -9.10 -22.12 30.18
N ASP A 155 -10.42 -22.01 29.96
CA ASP A 155 -11.37 -21.28 30.81
C ASP A 155 -11.04 -19.80 31.03
N PHE A 156 -10.30 -19.18 30.11
CA PHE A 156 -10.03 -17.74 30.12
C PHE A 156 -11.07 -16.95 29.34
N GLU A 157 -11.33 -15.72 29.80
CA GLU A 157 -12.24 -14.78 29.12
C GLU A 157 -11.82 -14.52 27.67
N PRO A 158 -12.71 -14.67 26.68
CA PRO A 158 -12.37 -14.44 25.28
C PRO A 158 -12.14 -12.95 24.98
N VAL A 159 -11.21 -12.66 24.07
CA VAL A 159 -10.93 -11.30 23.61
C VAL A 159 -12.09 -10.81 22.72
N PRO A 160 -12.69 -9.64 22.99
CA PRO A 160 -13.82 -9.15 22.22
C PRO A 160 -13.41 -8.67 20.82
N VAL A 161 -14.34 -8.71 19.86
CA VAL A 161 -14.08 -8.25 18.47
C VAL A 161 -13.74 -6.76 18.39
N SER A 162 -14.17 -5.98 19.39
CA SER A 162 -13.88 -4.54 19.53
C SER A 162 -12.40 -4.24 19.73
N ALA A 163 -11.58 -5.25 20.03
CA ALA A 163 -10.12 -5.15 20.03
C ALA A 163 -9.54 -4.88 18.62
N LEU A 164 -10.28 -5.26 17.57
CA LEU A 164 -9.81 -5.16 16.19
C LEU A 164 -10.19 -3.81 15.53
N ARG A 165 -9.21 -3.17 14.88
CA ARG A 165 -9.44 -2.00 14.01
C ARG A 165 -9.92 -2.45 12.63
N LEU A 166 -11.23 -2.74 12.51
CA LEU A 166 -11.81 -3.29 11.29
C LEU A 166 -12.23 -2.25 10.25
N ARG A 167 -12.29 -0.96 10.60
CA ARG A 167 -12.65 0.11 9.67
C ARG A 167 -11.40 0.68 9.01
N ARG A 168 -11.48 0.87 7.70
CA ARG A 168 -10.42 1.55 6.95
C ARG A 168 -10.56 3.07 7.11
N ARG A 169 -9.45 3.78 7.32
CA ARG A 169 -9.38 5.23 7.13
C ARG A 169 -9.17 5.52 5.64
N VAL A 170 -10.15 6.16 5.01
CA VAL A 170 -9.97 6.63 3.63
C VAL A 170 -9.04 7.84 3.68
N VAL A 171 -7.88 7.72 3.07
CA VAL A 171 -6.93 8.83 2.89
C VAL A 171 -7.13 9.45 1.52
N ARG A 172 -6.84 10.75 1.41
CA ARG A 172 -6.81 11.49 0.15
C ARG A 172 -5.35 11.80 -0.19
N PRO A 173 -4.64 10.88 -0.86
CA PRO A 173 -3.18 10.93 -0.97
C PRO A 173 -2.66 12.04 -1.89
N PHE A 174 -3.53 12.72 -2.63
CA PHE A 174 -3.19 13.80 -3.54
C PHE A 174 -3.84 15.14 -3.15
N ASP A 175 -4.59 15.17 -2.05
CA ASP A 175 -5.08 16.43 -1.48
C ASP A 175 -3.91 17.07 -0.72
N GLU A 176 -3.85 18.41 -0.73
CA GLU A 176 -2.91 19.13 0.11
C GLU A 176 -3.18 18.82 1.59
N PRO A 177 -2.13 18.61 2.41
CA PRO A 177 -2.32 18.49 3.83
C PRO A 177 -2.96 19.79 4.34
N PRO A 178 -4.01 19.72 5.18
CA PRO A 178 -4.54 20.94 5.80
C PRO A 178 -3.41 21.60 6.61
N GLY A 179 -2.96 22.78 6.19
CA GLY A 179 -1.92 23.58 6.86
C GLY A 179 -0.66 23.94 6.06
N LEU A 180 -0.62 23.73 4.73
CA LEU A 180 0.51 24.16 3.87
C LEU A 180 0.13 25.24 2.83
N ALA A 181 -1.11 25.74 2.87
CA ALA A 181 -1.48 26.96 2.14
C ALA A 181 -1.15 28.17 3.03
N GLU A 182 -0.54 29.19 2.43
CA GLU A 182 -0.13 30.49 2.98
C GLU A 182 1.22 30.54 3.72
N VAL A 183 2.30 30.54 2.93
CA VAL A 183 3.36 31.56 3.11
C VAL A 183 3.62 32.17 1.74
N ASP A 184 2.69 33.02 1.29
CA ASP A 184 3.01 33.97 0.24
C ASP A 184 4.06 34.92 0.81
N THR A 185 5.31 34.72 0.39
CA THR A 185 6.39 35.64 0.71
C THR A 185 6.23 36.84 -0.22
N GLU A 186 5.46 37.85 0.22
CA GLU A 186 5.60 39.21 -0.28
C GLU A 186 7.04 39.68 0.05
N ILE A 187 7.96 39.47 -0.88
CA ILE A 187 9.23 40.19 -0.88
C ILE A 187 8.90 41.59 -1.39
N GLY A 188 8.71 42.52 -0.45
CA GLY A 188 8.57 43.94 -0.71
C GLY A 188 9.76 44.47 -1.51
N LEU A 189 9.48 44.98 -2.70
CA LEU A 189 10.38 45.87 -3.43
C LEU A 189 10.09 47.30 -2.96
N GLU A 190 10.81 47.74 -1.91
CA GLU A 190 10.97 49.17 -1.65
C GLU A 190 11.90 49.74 -2.73
N VAL A 191 11.32 50.43 -3.71
CA VAL A 191 12.07 51.29 -4.62
C VAL A 191 12.43 52.56 -3.86
N GLY A 192 13.68 52.62 -3.39
CA GLY A 192 14.26 53.79 -2.75
C GLY A 192 14.24 55.00 -3.69
N GLN A 193 13.66 56.09 -3.18
CA GLN A 193 13.83 57.42 -3.75
C GLN A 193 15.26 57.92 -3.48
N SER A 194 15.94 58.33 -4.53
CA SER A 194 17.04 59.31 -4.54
C SER A 194 17.01 59.91 -5.95
N GLY A 195 16.94 61.22 -6.20
CA GLY A 195 17.33 62.37 -5.40
C GLY A 195 18.44 63.10 -6.14
N THR A 196 18.06 63.98 -7.07
CA THR A 196 18.60 65.34 -7.37
C THR A 196 17.90 65.89 -8.60
#